data_AF-A0A378JC60-F1
#
_entry.id   AF-A0A378JC60-F1
#
_cell.length_a   1.000
_cell.length_b   1.000
_cell.length_c   1.000
_cell.angle_alpha   90.00
_cell.angle_beta   90.00
_cell.angle_gamma   90.00
#
_symmetry.space_group_name_H-M   'P 1'
#
loop_
_entity.id
_entity.type
_entity.pdbx_description
1 polymer ?
#
loop_
_entity_poly.entity_id
_entity_poly.type
_entity_poly.pdbx_seq_one_letter_code
_entity_poly.pdbx_strand_id
1 'polypeptide(L)'
;MSTPGRNTEQPANALQINVLADLPVLPAVPPVEASAEPLRDPLALAEGEIAVDKASGDFFIALCQEGIHSFVMLGIMQDSKPKILARVGKTNAVDKDYDENFGSQCKLAMKQLFSQAEAELRKESLHPYGKISYAAYAISYNQYLQFTKLMALVHRKESDGKRSKAIRCYLPAREVGTTSILQFSQIIQQDEFGPENTEQEKRLVASTHNLKIANTCRHTAIELIAYVLGINKLRDNISRFFFWGLPLATTFTGGDPADPFYVFPLPPAAYKAAKEKTALLTKIYTRMEALLTKAPYEQNTRDKFKALKELYIEQAGFSSDDNITDALRSIHQWRATYKDVISQLRQQSFLGKLLTRKSSTEAMADEIETEFTSIARRASSSLI
;
A
#
# COMPACT_ATOMS: atom_id res chain seq x y z
N MET A 1 43.53 8.24 -45.22
CA MET A 1 43.33 6.79 -45.03
C MET A 1 43.87 6.42 -43.66
N SER A 2 43.00 6.36 -42.65
CA SER A 2 43.30 5.73 -41.35
C SER A 2 41.98 5.24 -40.76
N THR A 3 41.91 3.93 -40.53
CA THR A 3 40.79 3.17 -39.97
C THR A 3 40.72 3.28 -38.44
N PRO A 4 39.54 3.00 -37.83
CA PRO A 4 39.30 3.16 -36.41
C PRO A 4 39.69 1.93 -35.58
N GLY A 5 40.22 2.16 -34.38
CA GLY A 5 40.49 1.13 -33.38
C GLY A 5 39.23 0.75 -32.60
N ARG A 6 38.87 -0.54 -32.65
CA ARG A 6 37.87 -1.19 -31.80
C ARG A 6 38.52 -1.57 -30.47
N ASN A 7 38.03 -1.05 -29.36
CA ASN A 7 38.28 -1.60 -28.03
C ASN A 7 37.24 -2.68 -27.74
N THR A 8 37.72 -3.92 -27.60
CA THR A 8 36.98 -5.07 -27.09
C THR A 8 37.05 -5.08 -25.57
N GLU A 9 35.92 -4.88 -24.90
CA GLU A 9 35.77 -5.14 -23.47
C GLU A 9 35.59 -6.64 -23.22
N GLN A 10 36.48 -7.20 -22.39
CA GLN A 10 36.36 -8.55 -21.82
C GLN A 10 35.31 -8.57 -20.71
N PRO A 11 34.46 -9.61 -20.62
CA PRO A 11 33.59 -9.78 -19.46
C PRO A 11 34.39 -10.28 -18.24
N ALA A 12 34.13 -9.64 -17.10
CA ALA A 12 34.70 -9.97 -15.81
C ALA A 12 34.24 -11.36 -15.32
N ASN A 13 35.21 -12.15 -14.86
CA ASN A 13 35.03 -13.46 -14.24
C ASN A 13 34.20 -13.35 -12.94
N ALA A 14 33.19 -14.22 -12.83
CA ALA A 14 32.46 -14.45 -11.59
C ALA A 14 33.33 -15.23 -10.60
N LEU A 15 33.61 -14.62 -9.45
CA LEU A 15 34.25 -15.26 -8.30
C LEU A 15 33.28 -16.27 -7.67
N GLN A 16 33.56 -17.56 -7.82
CA GLN A 16 32.96 -18.62 -7.01
C GLN A 16 33.70 -18.70 -5.68
N ILE A 17 32.99 -18.37 -4.59
CA ILE A 17 33.48 -18.54 -3.23
C ILE A 17 32.99 -19.91 -2.73
N ASN A 18 33.88 -20.89 -2.75
CA ASN A 18 33.73 -22.16 -2.03
C ASN A 18 34.09 -21.91 -0.55
N VAL A 19 33.10 -21.93 0.33
CA VAL A 19 33.32 -22.02 1.79
C VAL A 19 32.52 -23.22 2.29
N LEU A 20 33.16 -24.38 2.26
CA LEU A 20 32.70 -25.56 2.99
C LEU A 20 33.91 -26.43 3.32
N ALA A 21 34.58 -26.12 4.42
CA ALA A 21 35.45 -27.04 5.14
C ALA A 21 35.62 -26.54 6.59
N ASP A 22 35.60 -27.49 7.51
CA ASP A 22 35.98 -27.39 8.92
C ASP A 22 34.99 -26.76 9.91
N LEU A 23 33.99 -27.55 10.30
CA LEU A 23 33.34 -27.41 11.62
C LEU A 23 33.98 -28.36 12.63
N PRO A 24 34.36 -27.89 13.82
CA PRO A 24 34.89 -28.74 14.89
C PRO A 24 33.80 -29.64 15.48
N VAL A 25 34.18 -30.88 15.78
CA VAL A 25 33.35 -31.86 16.49
C VAL A 25 33.06 -31.33 17.90
N LEU A 26 31.78 -31.04 18.19
CA LEU A 26 31.33 -30.64 19.52
C LEU A 26 31.28 -31.87 20.45
N PRO A 27 31.64 -31.72 21.74
CA PRO A 27 31.55 -32.79 22.72
C PRO A 27 30.10 -33.19 23.01
N ALA A 28 29.90 -34.46 23.35
CA ALA A 28 28.60 -35.06 23.65
C ALA A 28 27.87 -34.29 24.77
N VAL A 29 26.66 -33.82 24.45
CA VAL A 29 25.75 -33.17 25.40
C VAL A 29 25.17 -34.24 26.33
N PRO A 30 25.22 -34.08 27.66
CA PRO A 30 24.58 -35.01 28.60
C PRO A 30 23.05 -35.01 28.44
N PRO A 31 22.36 -36.11 28.80
CA PRO A 31 20.92 -36.23 28.61
C PRO A 31 20.21 -35.18 29.47
N VAL A 32 19.59 -34.22 28.81
CA VAL A 32 18.66 -33.27 29.43
C VAL A 32 17.41 -34.06 29.79
N GLU A 33 17.12 -34.17 31.08
CA GLU A 33 15.83 -34.66 31.58
C GLU A 33 14.73 -33.81 30.97
N ALA A 34 13.97 -34.40 30.05
CA ALA A 34 12.85 -33.77 29.39
C ALA A 34 11.70 -33.57 30.38
N SER A 35 11.66 -32.39 31.02
CA SER A 35 10.43 -31.89 31.63
C SER A 35 9.41 -31.70 30.51
N ALA A 36 8.44 -32.61 30.44
CA ALA A 36 7.33 -32.55 29.49
C ALA A 36 6.41 -31.36 29.84
N GLU A 37 6.77 -30.16 29.38
CA GLU A 37 5.77 -29.12 29.25
C GLU A 37 4.74 -29.56 28.19
N PRO A 38 3.44 -29.43 28.47
CA PRO A 38 2.40 -29.83 27.52
C PRO A 38 2.58 -29.05 26.22
N LEU A 39 2.64 -29.76 25.08
CA LEU A 39 2.65 -29.16 23.74
C LEU A 39 1.47 -28.18 23.63
N ARG A 40 1.74 -26.89 23.76
CA ARG A 40 0.78 -25.85 23.44
C ARG A 40 0.54 -25.89 21.94
N ASP A 41 -0.72 -25.79 21.53
CA ASP A 41 -1.09 -25.61 20.13
C ASP A 41 -0.29 -24.40 19.58
N PRO A 42 0.60 -24.59 18.59
CA PRO A 42 1.46 -23.52 18.09
C PRO A 42 0.67 -22.35 17.48
N LEU A 43 -0.62 -22.55 17.16
CA LEU A 43 -1.52 -21.52 16.64
C LEU A 43 -2.47 -20.92 17.69
N ALA A 44 -2.41 -21.36 18.95
CA ALA A 44 -3.16 -20.69 20.00
C ALA A 44 -2.70 -19.23 20.13
N LEU A 45 -3.61 -18.30 19.82
CA LEU A 45 -3.37 -16.87 19.92
C LEU A 45 -3.55 -16.41 21.37
N ALA A 46 -2.58 -15.66 21.88
CA ALA A 46 -2.75 -14.93 23.13
C ALA A 46 -3.66 -13.72 22.92
N GLU A 47 -4.15 -13.14 24.02
CA GLU A 47 -4.94 -11.91 23.97
C GLU A 47 -4.15 -10.78 23.30
N GLY A 48 -4.77 -10.13 22.31
CA GLY A 48 -4.13 -9.05 21.55
C GLY A 48 -3.17 -9.51 20.45
N GLU A 49 -3.11 -10.80 20.12
CA GLU A 49 -2.39 -11.31 18.96
C GLU A 49 -3.28 -11.44 17.71
N ILE A 50 -2.65 -11.38 16.54
CA ILE A 50 -3.33 -11.54 15.25
C ILE A 50 -2.50 -12.49 14.38
N ALA A 51 -3.12 -13.59 13.94
CA ALA A 51 -2.55 -14.42 12.89
C ALA A 51 -2.79 -13.79 11.51
N VAL A 52 -1.75 -13.69 10.71
CA VAL A 52 -1.81 -13.19 9.33
C VAL A 52 -1.03 -14.12 8.41
N ASP A 53 -1.66 -14.55 7.31
CA ASP A 53 -0.92 -15.28 6.27
C ASP A 53 -0.03 -14.30 5.49
N LYS A 54 1.25 -14.63 5.30
CA LYS A 54 2.22 -13.76 4.64
C LYS A 54 1.97 -13.63 3.13
N ALA A 55 1.36 -14.64 2.50
CA ALA A 55 1.16 -14.71 1.05
C ALA A 55 -0.22 -14.18 0.63
N SER A 56 -1.27 -14.56 1.36
CA SER A 56 -2.65 -14.17 1.12
C SER A 56 -3.15 -13.05 2.02
N GLY A 57 -2.31 -12.56 2.94
CA GLY A 57 -2.67 -11.44 3.80
C GLY A 57 -3.00 -10.23 2.93
N ASP A 58 -4.27 -9.83 2.93
CA ASP A 58 -4.77 -8.65 2.22
C ASP A 58 -4.35 -7.37 2.98
N PHE A 59 -3.03 -7.18 3.15
CA PHE A 59 -2.50 -5.98 3.78
C PHE A 59 -2.82 -4.75 2.94
N PHE A 60 -3.02 -3.63 3.62
CA PHE A 60 -3.23 -2.35 2.98
C PHE A 60 -2.48 -1.22 3.69
N ILE A 61 -2.19 -0.18 2.92
CA ILE A 61 -1.80 1.14 3.39
C ILE A 61 -2.78 2.17 2.86
N ALA A 62 -3.20 3.09 3.71
CA ALA A 62 -4.16 4.12 3.36
C ALA A 62 -3.65 5.51 3.74
N LEU A 63 -3.83 6.44 2.81
CA LEU A 63 -3.84 7.86 3.10
C LEU A 63 -5.21 8.19 3.67
N CYS A 64 -5.25 8.79 4.84
CA CYS A 64 -6.50 9.18 5.49
C CYS A 64 -6.49 10.66 5.81
N GLN A 65 -7.67 11.25 5.86
CA GLN A 65 -7.87 12.64 6.19
C GLN A 65 -9.13 12.84 7.04
N GLU A 66 -8.94 13.56 8.14
CA GLU A 66 -9.97 13.99 9.07
C GLU A 66 -9.88 15.52 9.22
N GLY A 67 -10.87 16.24 8.71
CA GLY A 67 -10.80 17.70 8.58
C GLY A 67 -9.58 18.13 7.75
N ILE A 68 -8.65 18.87 8.38
CA ILE A 68 -7.39 19.34 7.76
C ILE A 68 -6.19 18.43 8.04
N HIS A 69 -6.35 17.44 8.93
CA HIS A 69 -5.28 16.53 9.32
C HIS A 69 -5.19 15.36 8.36
N SER A 70 -3.99 14.94 8.01
CA SER A 70 -3.73 13.77 7.18
C SER A 70 -2.78 12.82 7.90
N PHE A 71 -3.09 11.54 7.84
CA PHE A 71 -2.34 10.48 8.50
C PHE A 71 -2.28 9.22 7.63
N VAL A 72 -1.37 8.32 7.97
CA VAL A 72 -1.23 7.01 7.33
C VAL A 72 -1.87 5.96 8.23
N MET A 73 -2.63 5.05 7.63
CA MET A 73 -3.24 3.89 8.28
C MET A 73 -2.76 2.63 7.59
N LEU A 74 -2.34 1.62 8.35
CA LEU A 74 -2.03 0.28 7.84
C LEU A 74 -2.98 -0.72 8.50
N GLY A 75 -3.33 -1.75 7.74
CA GLY A 75 -4.20 -2.80 8.24
C GLY A 75 -4.14 -4.04 7.36
N ILE A 76 -5.01 -4.99 7.69
CA ILE A 76 -5.33 -6.16 6.87
C ILE A 76 -6.83 -6.17 6.60
N MET A 77 -7.24 -6.69 5.45
CA MET A 77 -8.63 -7.05 5.23
C MET A 77 -8.86 -8.47 5.75
N GLN A 78 -9.81 -8.62 6.66
CA GLN A 78 -10.25 -9.91 7.17
C GLN A 78 -11.77 -9.94 7.13
N ASP A 79 -12.36 -10.97 6.51
CA ASP A 79 -13.81 -11.09 6.34
C ASP A 79 -14.47 -9.84 5.71
N SER A 80 -13.79 -9.26 4.72
CA SER A 80 -14.19 -8.00 4.05
C SER A 80 -14.24 -6.75 4.95
N LYS A 81 -13.65 -6.79 6.16
CA LYS A 81 -13.52 -5.65 7.07
C LYS A 81 -12.05 -5.31 7.32
N PRO A 82 -11.69 -4.02 7.43
CA PRO A 82 -10.33 -3.65 7.77
C PRO A 82 -10.08 -3.86 9.26
N LYS A 83 -8.99 -4.55 9.59
CA LYS A 83 -8.41 -4.58 10.93
C LYS A 83 -7.17 -3.71 10.94
N ILE A 84 -7.20 -2.63 11.74
CA ILE A 84 -6.15 -1.62 11.77
C ILE A 84 -4.95 -2.11 12.59
N LEU A 85 -3.78 -2.10 11.97
CA LEU A 85 -2.52 -2.56 12.58
C LEU A 85 -1.61 -1.41 13.03
N ALA A 86 -1.69 -0.27 12.34
CA ALA A 86 -0.94 0.93 12.70
C ALA A 86 -1.67 2.18 12.20
N ARG A 87 -1.56 3.28 12.94
CA ARG A 87 -1.90 4.61 12.45
C ARG A 87 -0.89 5.64 12.95
N VAL A 88 -0.40 6.47 12.04
CA VAL A 88 0.60 7.51 12.36
C VAL A 88 0.27 8.80 11.63
N GLY A 89 0.38 9.91 12.36
CA GLY A 89 0.13 11.26 11.86
C GLY A 89 1.29 12.18 12.20
N LYS A 90 1.52 13.20 11.37
CA LYS A 90 2.51 14.23 11.64
C LYS A 90 1.89 15.36 12.43
N THR A 91 2.46 15.68 13.59
CA THR A 91 1.98 16.72 14.50
C THR A 91 3.13 17.65 14.88
N ASN A 92 2.81 18.85 15.37
CA ASN A 92 3.82 19.76 15.89
C ASN A 92 4.40 19.23 17.22
N ALA A 93 5.71 19.33 17.40
CA ALA A 93 6.41 18.79 18.58
C ALA A 93 6.16 19.65 19.85
N VAL A 94 5.92 20.95 19.66
CA VAL A 94 5.83 21.95 20.75
C VAL A 94 4.50 21.87 21.52
N ASP A 95 3.46 21.27 20.93
CA ASP A 95 2.14 21.19 21.56
C ASP A 95 2.00 19.87 22.34
N LYS A 96 2.28 19.94 23.65
CA LYS A 96 2.18 18.79 24.58
C LYS A 96 0.73 18.54 25.05
N ASP A 97 -0.18 19.50 24.83
CA ASP A 97 -1.60 19.43 25.22
C ASP A 97 -2.51 18.95 24.06
N TYR A 98 -2.01 18.01 23.25
CA TYR A 98 -2.73 17.46 22.09
C TYR A 98 -3.96 16.60 22.45
N ASP A 99 -4.28 16.49 23.74
CA ASP A 99 -5.46 15.77 24.22
C ASP A 99 -6.66 16.73 24.30
N GLU A 100 -7.67 16.44 23.46
CA GLU A 100 -9.11 16.74 23.64
C GLU A 100 -9.80 17.89 22.88
N ASN A 101 -9.13 18.82 22.16
CA ASN A 101 -9.89 19.86 21.42
C ASN A 101 -9.39 20.17 19.99
N PHE A 102 -10.05 19.59 18.99
CA PHE A 102 -9.82 19.76 17.54
C PHE A 102 -10.01 21.22 17.05
N GLY A 103 -10.83 22.02 17.74
CA GLY A 103 -11.21 23.38 17.31
C GLY A 103 -10.12 24.45 17.44
N SER A 104 -9.19 24.33 18.40
CA SER A 104 -8.06 25.29 18.55
C SER A 104 -6.91 25.00 17.57
N GLN A 105 -6.86 23.77 17.03
CA GLN A 105 -5.80 23.24 16.18
C GLN A 105 -5.73 23.93 14.80
N CYS A 106 -6.88 24.31 14.22
CA CYS A 106 -6.94 25.01 12.93
C CYS A 106 -6.33 26.43 12.95
N LYS A 107 -6.45 27.16 14.06
CA LYS A 107 -5.91 28.53 14.18
C LYS A 107 -4.39 28.54 14.36
N LEU A 108 -3.84 27.54 15.04
CA LEU A 108 -2.39 27.36 15.21
C LEU A 108 -1.74 26.77 13.95
N ALA A 109 -2.37 25.78 13.32
CA ALA A 109 -1.89 25.20 12.05
C ALA A 109 -1.78 26.25 10.95
N MET A 110 -2.76 27.15 10.79
CA MET A 110 -2.66 28.25 9.82
C MET A 110 -1.57 29.27 10.16
N LYS A 111 -1.35 29.62 11.43
CA LYS A 111 -0.28 30.56 11.83
C LYS A 111 1.12 29.96 11.67
N GLN A 112 1.27 28.66 11.92
CA GLN A 112 2.54 27.94 11.81
C GLN A 112 2.83 27.44 10.39
N LEU A 113 1.87 27.38 9.48
CA LEU A 113 2.18 27.14 8.07
C LEU A 113 3.15 28.20 7.51
N PHE A 114 3.16 29.41 8.08
CA PHE A 114 4.04 30.51 7.68
C PHE A 114 5.38 30.60 8.44
N SER A 115 5.64 29.73 9.44
CA SER A 115 6.92 29.66 10.15
C SER A 115 7.40 28.21 10.26
N GLN A 116 8.68 27.93 10.02
CA GLN A 116 9.20 26.57 10.15
C GLN A 116 9.02 26.09 11.60
N ALA A 117 8.18 25.07 11.80
CA ALA A 117 7.91 24.48 13.10
C ALA A 117 8.53 23.07 13.19
N GLU A 118 9.04 22.73 14.36
CA GLU A 118 9.49 21.37 14.64
C GLU A 118 8.29 20.42 14.70
N ALA A 119 8.40 19.29 14.03
CA ALA A 119 7.34 18.30 13.91
C ALA A 119 7.85 16.89 14.15
N GLU A 120 6.94 15.98 14.42
CA GLU A 120 7.25 14.57 14.59
C GLU A 120 6.07 13.70 14.14
N LEU A 121 6.35 12.43 13.83
CA LEU A 121 5.29 11.45 13.66
C LEU A 121 4.88 10.92 15.04
N ARG A 122 3.58 10.99 15.33
CA ARG A 122 2.98 10.41 16.53
C ARG A 122 2.03 9.28 16.15
N LYS A 123 1.82 8.37 17.12
CA LYS A 123 0.76 7.37 17.02
C LYS A 123 -0.60 8.05 17.01
N GLU A 124 -1.52 7.49 16.25
CA GLU A 124 -2.94 7.81 16.29
C GLU A 124 -3.71 6.65 16.95
N SER A 125 -4.95 6.88 17.40
CA SER A 125 -5.79 5.82 17.98
C SER A 125 -6.01 4.69 16.97
N LEU A 126 -5.85 3.40 17.34
CA LEU A 126 -6.23 2.29 16.45
C LEU A 126 -7.75 2.12 16.27
N HIS A 127 -8.54 2.86 17.05
CA HIS A 127 -10.00 2.86 17.00
C HIS A 127 -10.46 4.24 16.53
N PRO A 128 -10.35 4.56 15.22
CA PRO A 128 -10.93 5.78 14.66
C PRO A 128 -12.42 5.89 14.97
N TYR A 129 -12.86 7.13 15.12
CA TYR A 129 -14.26 7.52 15.21
C TYR A 129 -14.51 8.67 14.23
N GLY A 130 -15.74 8.78 13.74
CA GLY A 130 -16.15 9.91 12.91
C GLY A 130 -15.80 9.76 11.43
N LYS A 131 -16.01 10.84 10.69
CA LYS A 131 -15.93 10.85 9.23
C LYS A 131 -14.48 10.99 8.76
N ILE A 132 -13.99 10.00 8.02
CA ILE A 132 -12.65 9.97 7.44
C ILE A 132 -12.78 9.86 5.93
N SER A 133 -12.11 10.74 5.20
CA SER A 133 -11.85 10.54 3.77
C SER A 133 -10.55 9.77 3.58
N TYR A 134 -10.45 8.92 2.56
CA TYR A 134 -9.29 8.03 2.38
C TYR A 134 -8.99 7.66 0.93
N ALA A 135 -7.77 7.15 0.72
CA ALA A 135 -7.35 6.38 -0.44
C ALA A 135 -6.47 5.21 0.03
N ALA A 136 -6.88 3.98 -0.22
CA ALA A 136 -6.20 2.78 0.28
C ALA A 136 -5.68 1.89 -0.87
N TYR A 137 -4.52 1.30 -0.64
CA TYR A 137 -3.76 0.48 -1.58
C TYR A 137 -3.35 -0.82 -0.93
N ALA A 138 -3.44 -1.92 -1.67
CA ALA A 138 -2.92 -3.21 -1.27
C ALA A 138 -1.39 -3.13 -1.17
N ILE A 139 -0.83 -3.78 -0.17
CA ILE A 139 0.60 -3.96 0.01
C ILE A 139 0.88 -5.43 0.35
N SER A 140 2.12 -5.85 0.18
CA SER A 140 2.59 -7.14 0.68
C SER A 140 2.96 -7.08 2.16
N TYR A 141 3.08 -8.25 2.80
CA TYR A 141 3.65 -8.37 4.14
C TYR A 141 5.05 -7.73 4.24
N ASN A 142 5.90 -7.87 3.21
CA ASN A 142 7.23 -7.27 3.20
C ASN A 142 7.17 -5.74 3.17
N GLN A 143 6.24 -5.16 2.42
CA GLN A 143 5.99 -3.71 2.42
C GLN A 143 5.45 -3.22 3.76
N TYR A 144 4.63 -4.02 4.44
CA TYR A 144 4.22 -3.74 5.82
C TYR A 144 5.44 -3.68 6.76
N LEU A 145 6.32 -4.68 6.72
CA LEU A 145 7.56 -4.69 7.51
C LEU A 145 8.47 -3.50 7.19
N GLN A 146 8.62 -3.19 5.90
CA GLN A 146 9.39 -2.03 5.44
C GLN A 146 8.88 -0.73 6.06
N PHE A 147 7.56 -0.54 6.11
CA PHE A 147 6.97 0.62 6.78
C PHE A 147 7.31 0.64 8.28
N THR A 148 7.18 -0.50 8.99
CA THR A 148 7.49 -0.56 10.42
C THR A 148 8.97 -0.28 10.72
N LYS A 149 9.90 -0.76 9.87
CA LYS A 149 11.32 -0.43 9.96
C LYS A 149 11.54 1.08 9.80
N LEU A 150 10.88 1.71 8.82
CA LEU A 150 10.98 3.15 8.62
C LEU A 150 10.47 3.92 9.85
N MET A 151 9.39 3.48 10.49
CA MET A 151 8.88 4.13 11.71
C MET A 151 9.86 4.03 12.88
N ALA A 152 10.68 2.97 12.96
CA ALA A 152 11.73 2.85 13.96
C ALA A 152 12.84 3.91 13.81
N LEU A 153 13.10 4.34 12.57
CA LEU A 153 14.07 5.40 12.24
C LEU A 153 13.50 6.81 12.43
N VAL A 154 12.19 6.99 12.22
CA VAL A 154 11.53 8.29 12.40
C VAL A 154 11.35 8.65 13.88
N HIS A 155 11.18 7.65 14.73
CA HIS A 155 10.97 7.89 16.16
C HIS A 155 12.22 8.56 16.78
N ARG A 156 12.03 9.70 17.45
CA ARG A 156 13.12 10.53 18.00
C ARG A 156 13.16 10.45 19.53
N LYS A 157 14.37 10.44 20.12
CA LYS A 157 14.58 10.81 21.54
C LYS A 157 14.40 12.33 21.66
N GLU A 158 13.52 12.82 22.54
CA GLU A 158 13.49 14.27 22.78
C GLU A 158 14.84 14.70 23.38
N SER A 159 15.31 15.87 22.96
CA SER A 159 16.61 16.44 23.32
C SER A 159 16.75 16.70 24.84
N ASP A 160 15.65 16.74 25.58
CA ASP A 160 15.58 16.96 27.03
C ASP A 160 15.60 15.64 27.84
N GLY A 161 15.81 14.50 27.17
CA GLY A 161 15.79 13.18 27.80
C GLY A 161 14.40 12.63 28.09
N LYS A 162 13.31 13.37 27.79
CA LYS A 162 11.96 12.83 27.84
C LYS A 162 11.71 12.02 26.56
N ARG A 163 11.22 10.79 26.68
CA ARG A 163 10.91 10.00 25.49
C ARG A 163 9.62 10.55 24.88
N SER A 164 9.65 10.87 23.58
CA SER A 164 8.43 11.11 22.81
C SER A 164 7.50 9.90 22.98
N LYS A 165 6.18 10.10 22.99
CA LYS A 165 5.22 9.00 23.17
C LYS A 165 5.51 7.93 22.12
N ALA A 166 5.92 6.75 22.57
CA ALA A 166 6.39 5.72 21.66
C ALA A 166 5.33 5.29 20.65
N ILE A 167 5.75 5.11 19.40
CA ILE A 167 4.88 4.58 18.35
C ILE A 167 4.58 3.12 18.68
N ARG A 168 3.29 2.78 18.75
CA ARG A 168 2.81 1.41 19.00
C ARG A 168 2.05 0.91 17.78
N CYS A 169 2.31 -0.31 17.38
CA CYS A 169 1.64 -1.00 16.28
C CYS A 169 1.76 -2.52 16.46
N TYR A 170 1.13 -3.27 15.57
CA TYR A 170 1.27 -4.72 15.56
C TYR A 170 2.59 -5.13 14.91
N LEU A 171 3.53 -5.70 15.66
CA LEU A 171 4.81 -6.17 15.12
C LEU A 171 4.85 -7.70 15.08
N PRO A 172 5.61 -8.31 14.16
CA PRO A 172 5.82 -9.76 14.17
C PRO A 172 6.42 -10.20 15.52
N ALA A 173 5.74 -11.11 16.20
CA ALA A 173 6.21 -11.68 17.46
C ALA A 173 6.79 -13.09 17.26
N ARG A 174 6.15 -13.90 16.41
CA ARG A 174 6.62 -15.24 16.02
C ARG A 174 6.09 -15.62 14.64
N GLU A 175 6.69 -16.65 14.04
CA GLU A 175 6.23 -17.22 12.76
C GLU A 175 5.89 -18.70 12.91
N VAL A 176 4.83 -19.12 12.24
CA VAL A 176 4.38 -20.51 12.15
C VAL A 176 4.10 -20.82 10.68
N GLY A 177 5.10 -21.36 9.98
CA GLY A 177 5.03 -21.63 8.54
C GLY A 177 4.83 -20.36 7.70
N THR A 178 3.75 -20.29 6.92
CA THR A 178 3.38 -19.10 6.13
C THR A 178 2.66 -18.03 6.95
N THR A 179 2.28 -18.33 8.19
CA THR A 179 1.55 -17.41 9.06
C THR A 179 2.52 -16.67 9.98
N SER A 180 2.40 -15.33 10.03
CA SER A 180 3.03 -14.51 11.05
C SER A 180 2.03 -14.23 12.17
N ILE A 181 2.47 -14.31 13.42
CA ILE A 181 1.68 -13.88 14.57
C ILE A 181 2.14 -12.48 14.95
N LEU A 182 1.27 -11.50 14.76
CA LEU A 182 1.53 -10.11 15.11
C LEU A 182 1.04 -9.81 16.52
N GLN A 183 1.81 -9.01 17.27
CA GLN A 183 1.47 -8.58 18.61
C GLN A 183 1.55 -7.06 18.73
N PHE A 184 0.56 -6.45 19.38
CA PHE A 184 0.55 -5.01 19.62
C PHE A 184 1.64 -4.61 20.60
N SER A 185 2.70 -3.99 20.10
CA SER A 185 3.92 -3.68 20.85
C SER A 185 4.45 -2.30 20.46
N GLN A 186 5.47 -1.85 21.20
CA GLN A 186 6.15 -0.59 20.93
C GLN A 186 7.25 -0.82 19.89
N ILE A 187 7.33 0.09 18.90
CA ILE A 187 8.47 0.11 17.98
C ILE A 187 9.73 0.49 18.76
N ILE A 188 10.74 -0.37 18.68
CA ILE A 188 12.07 -0.10 19.25
C ILE A 188 12.77 0.90 18.34
N GLN A 189 13.16 2.03 18.91
CA GLN A 189 13.84 3.09 18.18
C GLN A 189 15.20 2.60 17.67
N GLN A 190 15.56 3.03 16.46
CA GLN A 190 16.91 2.93 15.94
C GLN A 190 17.55 4.32 16.00
N ASP A 191 18.64 4.43 16.76
CA ASP A 191 19.30 5.73 17.01
C ASP A 191 20.09 6.24 15.81
N GLU A 192 20.56 5.34 14.94
CA GLU A 192 21.42 5.68 13.80
C GLU A 192 21.00 4.93 12.54
N PHE A 193 21.21 5.58 11.40
CA PHE A 193 21.09 4.91 10.10
C PHE A 193 22.24 3.93 9.94
N GLY A 194 21.92 2.66 9.72
CA GLY A 194 22.90 1.66 9.31
C GLY A 194 23.33 1.84 7.85
N PRO A 195 24.39 1.15 7.42
CA PRO A 195 24.86 1.17 6.02
C PRO A 195 23.81 0.63 5.03
N GLU A 196 22.84 -0.14 5.50
CA GLU A 196 21.74 -0.68 4.69
C GLU A 196 20.62 0.34 4.41
N ASN A 197 20.62 1.49 5.09
CA ASN A 197 19.59 2.50 4.87
C ASN A 197 19.82 3.30 3.59
N THR A 198 18.78 3.40 2.77
CA THR A 198 18.84 4.11 1.50
C THR A 198 18.85 5.64 1.70
N GLU A 199 19.42 6.39 0.75
CA GLU A 199 19.35 7.86 0.76
C GLU A 199 17.90 8.37 0.72
N GLN A 200 16.99 7.60 0.12
CA GLN A 200 15.56 7.90 0.13
C GLN A 200 14.98 7.82 1.54
N GLU A 201 15.32 6.78 2.31
CA GLU A 201 14.90 6.64 3.72
C GLU A 201 15.41 7.79 4.57
N LYS A 202 16.71 8.14 4.44
CA LYS A 202 17.30 9.25 5.19
C LYS A 202 16.59 10.57 4.91
N ARG A 203 16.30 10.87 3.63
CA ARG A 203 15.56 12.07 3.23
C ARG A 203 14.13 12.08 3.77
N LEU A 204 13.46 10.93 3.74
CA LEU A 204 12.09 10.77 4.23
C LEU A 204 12.01 10.97 5.75
N VAL A 205 12.93 10.36 6.50
CA VAL A 205 13.04 10.59 7.95
C VAL A 205 13.30 12.07 8.23
N ALA A 206 14.27 12.69 7.54
CA ALA A 206 14.55 14.12 7.69
C ALA A 206 13.33 15.01 7.38
N SER A 207 12.51 14.65 6.38
CA SER A 207 11.30 15.40 6.02
C SER A 207 10.20 15.28 7.08
N THR A 208 10.18 14.21 7.88
CA THR A 208 9.18 14.06 8.95
C THR A 208 9.35 15.06 10.09
N HIS A 209 10.56 15.59 10.30
CA HIS A 209 10.91 16.41 11.47
C HIS A 209 10.57 17.91 11.39
N ASN A 210 10.11 18.39 10.24
CA ASN A 210 9.85 19.81 10.02
C ASN A 210 8.48 20.03 9.37
N LEU A 211 7.69 20.97 9.86
CA LEU A 211 6.43 21.39 9.24
C LEU A 211 6.60 22.76 8.57
N LYS A 212 6.24 22.84 7.28
CA LYS A 212 6.18 24.06 6.47
C LYS A 212 5.13 23.92 5.38
N ILE A 213 4.73 24.99 4.69
CA ILE A 213 3.75 24.94 3.57
C ILE A 213 4.09 23.85 2.53
N ALA A 214 5.37 23.69 2.21
CA ALA A 214 5.84 22.67 1.25
C ALA A 214 6.06 21.27 1.89
N ASN A 215 5.78 21.10 3.17
CA ASN A 215 5.97 19.87 3.93
C ASN A 215 4.96 19.77 5.08
N THR A 216 3.71 19.53 4.72
CA THR A 216 2.60 19.32 5.67
C THR A 216 2.46 17.83 6.03
N CYS A 217 1.56 17.50 6.97
CA CYS A 217 1.20 16.12 7.27
C CYS A 217 0.75 15.34 6.02
N ARG A 218 0.03 15.99 5.09
CA ARG A 218 -0.37 15.42 3.80
C ARG A 218 0.81 15.10 2.90
N HIS A 219 1.82 15.97 2.85
CA HIS A 219 3.02 15.72 2.05
C HIS A 219 3.80 14.51 2.58
N THR A 220 4.07 14.50 3.89
CA THR A 220 4.76 13.38 4.54
C THR A 220 3.99 12.06 4.37
N ALA A 221 2.67 12.06 4.54
CA ALA A 221 1.85 10.86 4.35
C ALA A 221 1.90 10.34 2.90
N ILE A 222 1.84 11.23 1.90
CA ILE A 222 1.99 10.86 0.48
C ILE A 222 3.37 10.27 0.21
N GLU A 223 4.44 10.86 0.75
CA GLU A 223 5.82 10.39 0.56
C GLU A 223 6.04 9.01 1.20
N LEU A 224 5.53 8.80 2.42
CA LEU A 224 5.55 7.50 3.09
C LEU A 224 4.87 6.41 2.26
N ILE A 225 3.66 6.70 1.75
CA ILE A 225 2.91 5.73 0.95
C ILE A 225 3.61 5.46 -0.38
N ALA A 226 4.08 6.50 -1.07
CA ALA A 226 4.80 6.34 -2.33
C ALA A 226 6.06 5.48 -2.16
N TYR A 227 6.82 5.69 -1.07
CA TYR A 227 7.98 4.88 -0.70
C TYR A 227 7.61 3.41 -0.49
N VAL A 228 6.58 3.11 0.33
CA VAL A 228 6.13 1.74 0.58
C VAL A 228 5.65 1.06 -0.70
N LEU A 229 4.93 1.78 -1.56
CA LEU A 229 4.44 1.26 -2.84
C LEU A 229 5.55 1.12 -3.90
N GLY A 230 6.77 1.59 -3.64
CA GLY A 230 7.88 1.52 -4.58
C GLY A 230 7.71 2.44 -5.81
N ILE A 231 7.01 3.57 -5.64
CA ILE A 231 6.71 4.52 -6.73
C ILE A 231 7.17 5.93 -6.39
N ASN A 232 7.44 6.73 -7.42
CA ASN A 232 7.93 8.10 -7.24
C ASN A 232 6.80 9.09 -6.88
N LYS A 233 5.56 8.79 -7.28
CA LYS A 233 4.43 9.69 -7.13
C LYS A 233 3.13 8.91 -7.09
N LEU A 234 2.26 9.24 -6.14
CA LEU A 234 0.87 8.78 -6.15
C LEU A 234 0.11 9.35 -7.36
N ARG A 235 -1.05 8.77 -7.64
CA ARG A 235 -1.93 9.20 -8.73
C ARG A 235 -2.33 10.67 -8.58
N ASP A 236 -2.58 11.34 -9.71
CA ASP A 236 -2.89 12.78 -9.77
C ASP A 236 -4.24 13.15 -9.14
N ASN A 237 -5.12 12.17 -8.93
CA ASN A 237 -6.38 12.35 -8.18
C ASN A 237 -6.16 12.48 -6.67
N ILE A 238 -4.94 12.28 -6.15
CA ILE A 238 -4.58 12.56 -4.77
C ILE A 238 -3.86 13.91 -4.70
N SER A 239 -4.60 14.93 -4.30
CA SER A 239 -4.04 16.26 -4.07
C SER A 239 -3.06 16.24 -2.90
N ARG A 240 -1.94 16.97 -3.04
CA ARG A 240 -1.00 17.26 -1.95
C ARG A 240 -1.53 18.35 -1.00
N PHE A 241 -2.55 19.09 -1.43
CA PHE A 241 -3.20 20.13 -0.63
C PHE A 241 -4.33 19.53 0.20
N PHE A 242 -4.34 19.79 1.50
CA PHE A 242 -5.33 19.24 2.45
C PHE A 242 -6.75 19.79 2.28
N PHE A 243 -6.93 20.92 1.57
CA PHE A 243 -8.26 21.48 1.29
C PHE A 243 -9.11 20.61 0.38
N TRP A 244 -8.47 19.71 -0.38
CA TRP A 244 -9.18 18.77 -1.24
C TRP A 244 -9.29 17.44 -0.53
N GLY A 245 -10.52 17.02 -0.29
CA GLY A 245 -10.81 15.71 0.29
C GLY A 245 -10.24 14.58 -0.56
N LEU A 246 -10.05 13.43 0.08
CA LEU A 246 -9.65 12.20 -0.58
C LEU A 246 -10.84 11.59 -1.35
N PRO A 247 -10.59 10.73 -2.37
CA PRO A 247 -11.60 10.28 -3.31
C PRO A 247 -12.72 9.45 -2.67
N LEU A 248 -12.47 8.82 -1.53
CA LEU A 248 -13.43 8.02 -0.79
C LEU A 248 -13.67 8.60 0.59
N ALA A 249 -14.81 8.29 1.20
CA ALA A 249 -15.09 8.61 2.58
C ALA A 249 -15.87 7.48 3.26
N THR A 250 -15.77 7.41 4.58
CA THR A 250 -16.63 6.57 5.41
C THR A 250 -16.66 7.15 6.83
N THR A 251 -17.58 6.65 7.65
CA THR A 251 -17.65 6.98 9.08
C THR A 251 -17.19 5.78 9.88
N PHE A 252 -16.17 5.95 10.71
CA PHE A 252 -15.68 4.90 11.60
C PHE A 252 -16.39 4.93 12.96
N THR A 253 -16.62 3.76 13.53
CA THR A 253 -17.11 3.56 14.89
C THR A 253 -16.26 2.47 15.55
N GLY A 254 -15.35 2.85 16.45
CA GLY A 254 -14.53 1.89 17.18
C GLY A 254 -13.54 1.11 16.30
N GLY A 255 -13.09 1.69 15.18
CA GLY A 255 -12.22 1.01 14.22
C GLY A 255 -12.94 0.32 13.05
N ASP A 256 -14.26 0.16 13.13
CA ASP A 256 -15.06 -0.39 12.04
C ASP A 256 -15.65 0.72 11.15
N PRO A 257 -15.47 0.66 9.82
CA PRO A 257 -16.12 1.58 8.90
C PRO A 257 -17.60 1.20 8.72
N ALA A 258 -18.48 2.22 8.66
CA ALA A 258 -19.90 2.04 8.42
C ALA A 258 -20.20 1.63 6.96
N ASP A 259 -19.33 2.01 6.02
CA ASP A 259 -19.46 1.73 4.59
C ASP A 259 -18.37 0.75 4.13
N PRO A 260 -18.51 0.11 2.96
CA PRO A 260 -17.44 -0.69 2.37
C PRO A 260 -16.11 0.07 2.30
N PHE A 261 -15.04 -0.55 2.83
CA PHE A 261 -13.69 -0.01 2.78
C PHE A 261 -12.96 -0.52 1.54
N TYR A 262 -12.80 0.34 0.54
CA TYR A 262 -12.21 -0.05 -0.75
C TYR A 262 -10.68 0.04 -0.72
N VAL A 263 -10.03 -1.10 -0.92
CA VAL A 263 -8.58 -1.21 -1.11
C VAL A 263 -8.28 -1.46 -2.58
N PHE A 264 -7.65 -0.49 -3.24
CA PHE A 264 -7.17 -0.63 -4.61
C PHE A 264 -5.98 -1.58 -4.67
N PRO A 265 -5.75 -2.30 -5.78
CA PRO A 265 -4.48 -3.00 -5.98
C PRO A 265 -3.31 -2.01 -6.06
N LEU A 266 -2.07 -2.51 -6.13
CA LEU A 266 -0.92 -1.66 -6.41
C LEU A 266 -1.17 -0.82 -7.68
N PRO A 267 -0.77 0.46 -7.72
CA PRO A 267 -0.96 1.30 -8.88
C PRO A 267 -0.12 0.82 -10.07
N PRO A 268 -0.51 1.11 -11.33
CA PRO A 268 0.22 0.66 -12.53
C PRO A 268 1.72 1.02 -12.52
N ALA A 269 2.08 2.17 -11.95
CA ALA A 269 3.46 2.65 -11.86
C ALA A 269 4.36 1.79 -10.94
N ALA A 270 3.77 0.95 -10.08
CA ALA A 270 4.52 0.03 -9.23
C ALA A 270 5.03 -1.20 -10.00
N TYR A 271 4.49 -1.47 -11.19
CA TYR A 271 4.90 -2.59 -12.03
C TYR A 271 5.95 -2.12 -13.04
N LYS A 272 7.06 -2.85 -13.12
CA LYS A 272 8.04 -2.70 -14.19
C LYS A 272 7.54 -3.45 -15.43
N ALA A 273 6.56 -2.87 -16.12
CA ALA A 273 5.91 -3.49 -17.26
C ALA A 273 6.19 -2.72 -18.57
N ALA A 274 6.06 -3.40 -19.71
CA ALA A 274 6.07 -2.78 -21.03
C ALA A 274 4.99 -1.69 -21.15
N LYS A 275 5.17 -0.79 -22.13
CA LYS A 275 4.30 0.38 -22.32
C LYS A 275 2.83 -0.01 -22.54
N GLU A 276 2.59 -1.02 -23.37
CA GLU A 276 1.28 -1.55 -23.73
C GLU A 276 0.56 -2.12 -22.51
N LYS A 277 1.29 -2.90 -21.72
CA LYS A 277 0.77 -3.47 -20.46
C LYS A 277 0.50 -2.38 -19.42
N THR A 278 1.38 -1.39 -19.29
CA THR A 278 1.17 -0.24 -18.42
C THR A 278 -0.08 0.54 -18.82
N ALA A 279 -0.33 0.71 -20.13
CA ALA A 279 -1.53 1.36 -20.64
C ALA A 279 -2.80 0.57 -20.32
N LEU A 280 -2.79 -0.76 -20.48
CA LEU A 280 -3.89 -1.64 -20.09
C LEU A 280 -4.23 -1.52 -18.61
N LEU A 281 -3.23 -1.72 -17.74
CA LEU A 281 -3.39 -1.62 -16.30
C LEU A 281 -3.91 -0.23 -15.92
N THR A 282 -3.40 0.83 -16.55
CA THR A 282 -3.86 2.21 -16.32
C THR A 282 -5.33 2.39 -16.71
N LYS A 283 -5.79 1.81 -17.81
CA LYS A 283 -7.19 1.89 -18.27
C LYS A 283 -8.13 1.19 -17.29
N ILE A 284 -7.80 -0.03 -16.87
CA ILE A 284 -8.59 -0.79 -15.87
C ILE A 284 -8.62 -0.04 -14.53
N TYR A 285 -7.45 0.42 -14.06
CA TYR A 285 -7.33 1.13 -12.78
C TYR A 285 -8.13 2.44 -12.76
N THR A 286 -8.02 3.25 -13.81
CA THR A 286 -8.77 4.51 -13.95
C THR A 286 -10.28 4.24 -13.97
N ARG A 287 -10.72 3.11 -14.55
CA ARG A 287 -12.12 2.72 -14.47
C ARG A 287 -12.56 2.45 -13.04
N MET A 288 -11.77 1.70 -12.25
CA MET A 288 -12.08 1.44 -10.84
C MET A 288 -12.25 2.75 -10.06
N GLU A 289 -11.36 3.73 -10.28
CA GLU A 289 -11.46 5.06 -9.66
C GLU A 289 -12.76 5.77 -10.08
N ALA A 290 -13.02 5.87 -11.39
CA ALA A 290 -14.21 6.54 -11.92
C ALA A 290 -15.53 5.86 -11.53
N LEU A 291 -15.47 4.58 -11.18
CA LEU A 291 -16.61 3.83 -10.72
C LEU A 291 -17.02 4.27 -9.31
N LEU A 292 -16.06 4.47 -8.41
CA LEU A 292 -16.34 4.85 -7.03
C LEU A 292 -16.71 6.33 -6.84
N THR A 293 -16.43 7.21 -7.81
CA THR A 293 -16.76 8.65 -7.68
C THR A 293 -18.26 8.98 -7.74
N LYS A 294 -19.10 8.11 -8.32
CA LYS A 294 -20.53 8.44 -8.54
C LYS A 294 -21.48 7.82 -7.52
N ALA A 295 -21.28 6.55 -7.20
CA ALA A 295 -22.19 5.79 -6.34
C ALA A 295 -21.42 4.65 -5.64
N PRO A 296 -20.48 5.00 -4.72
CA PRO A 296 -19.54 4.05 -4.14
C PRO A 296 -20.20 2.95 -3.30
N TYR A 297 -21.46 3.09 -2.88
CA TYR A 297 -22.09 2.14 -1.96
C TYR A 297 -23.14 1.23 -2.61
N GLU A 298 -23.46 1.44 -3.88
CA GLU A 298 -24.38 0.57 -4.61
C GLU A 298 -23.79 -0.84 -4.81
N GLN A 299 -24.63 -1.87 -4.68
CA GLN A 299 -24.18 -3.26 -4.89
C GLN A 299 -23.59 -3.48 -6.29
N ASN A 300 -24.21 -2.93 -7.34
CA ASN A 300 -23.69 -2.99 -8.71
C ASN A 300 -22.29 -2.36 -8.83
N THR A 301 -22.04 -1.24 -8.14
CA THR A 301 -20.72 -0.61 -8.06
C THR A 301 -19.73 -1.57 -7.38
N ARG A 302 -20.10 -2.16 -6.24
CA ARG A 302 -19.24 -3.12 -5.52
C ARG A 302 -18.86 -4.32 -6.38
N ASP A 303 -19.85 -4.92 -7.05
CA ASP A 303 -19.66 -6.11 -7.89
C ASP A 303 -18.74 -5.81 -9.07
N LYS A 304 -18.95 -4.66 -9.73
CA LYS A 304 -18.05 -4.21 -10.82
C LYS A 304 -16.66 -3.85 -10.35
N PHE A 305 -16.54 -3.20 -9.18
CA PHE A 305 -15.22 -2.91 -8.61
C PHE A 305 -14.46 -4.21 -8.35
N LYS A 306 -15.12 -5.21 -7.75
CA LYS A 306 -14.55 -6.52 -7.50
C LYS A 306 -14.11 -7.20 -8.80
N ALA A 307 -14.99 -7.28 -9.80
CA ALA A 307 -14.68 -7.88 -11.09
C ALA A 307 -13.49 -7.18 -11.78
N LEU A 308 -13.44 -5.84 -11.75
CA LEU A 308 -12.32 -5.08 -12.33
C LEU A 308 -11.02 -5.25 -11.54
N LYS A 309 -11.09 -5.35 -10.21
CA LYS A 309 -9.93 -5.61 -9.36
C LYS A 309 -9.32 -6.98 -9.66
N GLU A 310 -10.17 -7.99 -9.86
CA GLU A 310 -9.73 -9.34 -10.24
C GLU A 310 -9.03 -9.32 -11.61
N LEU A 311 -9.66 -8.73 -12.64
CA LEU A 311 -9.02 -8.56 -13.95
C LEU A 311 -7.68 -7.83 -13.82
N TYR A 312 -7.63 -6.75 -13.04
CA TYR A 312 -6.40 -5.99 -12.85
C TYR A 312 -5.27 -6.84 -12.27
N ILE A 313 -5.55 -7.60 -11.21
CA ILE A 313 -4.57 -8.44 -10.52
C ILE A 313 -4.08 -9.56 -11.45
N GLU A 314 -5.01 -10.21 -12.16
CA GLU A 314 -4.68 -11.24 -13.14
C GLU A 314 -3.79 -10.69 -14.25
N GLN A 315 -4.17 -9.55 -14.83
CA GLN A 315 -3.41 -8.90 -15.88
C GLN A 315 -2.04 -8.41 -15.40
N ALA A 316 -1.95 -7.93 -14.15
CA ALA A 316 -0.68 -7.55 -13.54
C ALA A 316 0.27 -8.75 -13.36
N GLY A 317 -0.27 -9.95 -13.12
CA GLY A 317 0.48 -11.18 -12.88
C GLY A 317 1.21 -11.77 -14.10
N PHE A 318 0.79 -11.47 -15.34
CA PHE A 318 1.53 -11.91 -16.54
C PHE A 318 2.96 -11.30 -16.59
N SER A 319 3.93 -11.98 -17.19
CA SER A 319 5.22 -11.34 -17.51
C SER A 319 5.05 -10.32 -18.65
N SER A 320 5.97 -9.35 -18.78
CA SER A 320 5.86 -8.22 -19.72
C SER A 320 5.98 -8.60 -21.20
N ASP A 321 6.73 -9.67 -21.51
CA ASP A 321 7.27 -9.83 -22.86
C ASP A 321 6.75 -11.06 -23.62
N ASP A 322 6.26 -12.10 -22.94
CA ASP A 322 5.99 -13.39 -23.61
C ASP A 322 4.52 -13.83 -23.65
N ASN A 323 3.57 -13.01 -23.14
CA ASN A 323 2.22 -13.53 -22.91
C ASN A 323 1.02 -12.65 -23.29
N ILE A 324 1.12 -11.93 -24.40
CA ILE A 324 -0.01 -11.14 -24.93
C ILE A 324 -1.21 -12.03 -25.27
N THR A 325 -0.98 -13.25 -25.77
CA THR A 325 -2.06 -14.18 -26.13
C THR A 325 -2.80 -14.71 -24.91
N ASP A 326 -2.13 -15.10 -23.82
CA ASP A 326 -2.86 -15.53 -22.62
C ASP A 326 -3.48 -14.34 -21.89
N ALA A 327 -2.86 -13.15 -21.93
CA ALA A 327 -3.47 -11.92 -21.43
C ALA A 327 -4.80 -11.63 -22.16
N LEU A 328 -4.84 -11.75 -23.48
CA LEU A 328 -6.06 -11.59 -24.27
C LEU A 328 -7.08 -12.70 -23.98
N ARG A 329 -6.63 -13.96 -23.87
CA ARG A 329 -7.50 -15.08 -23.49
C ARG A 329 -8.16 -14.85 -22.13
N SER A 330 -7.38 -14.39 -21.16
CA SER A 330 -7.82 -14.01 -19.82
C SER A 330 -8.88 -12.90 -19.88
N ILE A 331 -8.68 -11.85 -20.69
CA ILE A 331 -9.68 -10.79 -20.89
C ILE A 331 -10.99 -11.35 -21.45
N HIS A 332 -10.95 -12.23 -22.46
CA HIS A 332 -12.15 -12.86 -23.01
C HIS A 332 -12.88 -13.72 -21.97
N GLN A 333 -12.13 -14.53 -21.21
CA GLN A 333 -12.70 -15.39 -20.16
C GLN A 333 -13.33 -14.56 -19.05
N TRP A 334 -12.64 -13.51 -18.59
CA TRP A 334 -13.16 -12.56 -17.61
C TRP A 334 -14.45 -11.91 -18.11
N ARG A 335 -14.46 -11.44 -19.35
CA ARG A 335 -15.64 -10.81 -19.97
C ARG A 335 -16.83 -11.77 -20.03
N ALA A 336 -16.60 -13.01 -20.43
CA ALA A 336 -17.64 -14.04 -20.47
C ALA A 336 -18.19 -14.33 -19.06
N THR A 337 -17.31 -14.46 -18.08
CA THR A 337 -17.66 -14.74 -16.68
C THR A 337 -18.45 -13.61 -16.04
N TYR A 338 -18.04 -12.36 -16.27
CA TYR A 338 -18.62 -11.18 -15.64
C TYR A 338 -19.61 -10.41 -16.52
N LYS A 339 -20.08 -11.00 -17.62
CA LYS A 339 -20.93 -10.33 -18.62
C LYS A 339 -22.14 -9.63 -17.98
N ASP A 340 -22.85 -10.32 -17.09
CA ASP A 340 -24.04 -9.78 -16.45
C ASP A 340 -23.69 -8.62 -15.52
N VAL A 341 -22.57 -8.72 -14.78
CA VAL A 341 -22.10 -7.66 -13.88
C VAL A 341 -21.66 -6.42 -14.67
N ILE A 342 -20.86 -6.59 -15.73
CA ILE A 342 -20.29 -5.45 -16.46
C ILE A 342 -21.29 -4.78 -17.40
N SER A 343 -22.29 -5.50 -17.91
CA SER A 343 -23.31 -4.95 -18.82
C SER A 343 -24.42 -4.19 -18.10
N GLN A 344 -24.69 -4.52 -16.82
CA GLN A 344 -25.71 -3.83 -16.03
C GLN A 344 -25.52 -2.31 -16.07
N LEU A 345 -26.54 -1.57 -16.49
CA LEU A 345 -26.54 -0.13 -16.37
C LEU A 345 -26.78 0.26 -14.91
N ARG A 346 -26.22 1.40 -14.48
CA ARG A 346 -26.67 2.01 -13.22
C ARG A 346 -28.15 2.36 -13.34
N GLN A 347 -28.84 2.55 -12.21
CA GLN A 347 -30.22 3.05 -12.24
C GLN A 347 -30.25 4.41 -12.96
N GLN A 348 -30.59 4.36 -14.24
CA GLN A 348 -30.82 5.54 -15.06
C GLN A 348 -32.29 5.90 -14.95
N SER A 349 -32.57 7.20 -14.84
CA SER A 349 -33.92 7.75 -15.04
C SER A 349 -34.52 7.18 -16.33
N PHE A 350 -35.84 7.02 -16.38
CA PHE A 350 -36.57 6.35 -17.48
C PHE A 350 -36.10 6.77 -18.89
N LEU A 351 -35.81 8.07 -19.10
CA LEU A 351 -35.29 8.61 -20.37
C LEU A 351 -33.84 8.21 -20.70
N GLY A 352 -32.99 8.00 -19.69
CA GLY A 352 -31.59 7.60 -19.87
C GLY A 352 -31.43 6.15 -20.36
N LYS A 353 -32.37 5.27 -19.98
CA LYS A 353 -32.42 3.87 -20.43
C LYS A 353 -32.65 3.73 -21.94
N LEU A 354 -33.28 4.74 -22.58
CA LEU A 354 -33.57 4.70 -24.02
C LEU A 354 -32.34 5.02 -24.88
N LEU A 355 -31.37 5.76 -24.34
CA LEU A 355 -30.21 6.27 -25.08
C LEU A 355 -28.91 5.50 -24.82
N THR A 356 -28.76 4.86 -23.65
CA THR A 356 -27.52 4.16 -23.28
C THR A 356 -27.75 2.66 -23.30
N ARG A 357 -27.28 1.96 -24.34
CA ARG A 357 -27.40 0.49 -24.42
C ARG A 357 -26.27 -0.26 -23.72
N LYS A 358 -25.16 0.42 -23.44
CA LYS A 358 -23.91 -0.20 -23.00
C LYS A 358 -23.35 0.48 -21.76
N SER A 359 -22.96 -0.29 -20.78
CA SER A 359 -22.29 0.24 -19.58
C SER A 359 -20.89 0.74 -19.94
N SER A 360 -20.40 1.78 -19.26
CA SER A 360 -19.02 2.26 -19.50
C SER A 360 -17.94 1.24 -19.09
N THR A 361 -18.27 0.27 -18.23
CA THR A 361 -17.34 -0.83 -17.90
C THR A 361 -17.27 -1.82 -19.05
N GLU A 362 -18.41 -2.14 -19.66
CA GLU A 362 -18.47 -2.97 -20.86
C GLU A 362 -17.83 -2.28 -22.07
N ALA A 363 -18.03 -0.96 -22.23
CA ALA A 363 -17.37 -0.18 -23.28
C ALA A 363 -15.85 -0.27 -23.19
N MET A 364 -15.29 -0.12 -21.98
CA MET A 364 -13.86 -0.26 -21.74
C MET A 364 -13.34 -1.67 -22.02
N ALA A 365 -14.11 -2.72 -21.72
CA ALA A 365 -13.74 -4.09 -22.04
C ALA A 365 -13.58 -4.30 -23.57
N ASP A 366 -14.52 -3.78 -24.37
CA ASP A 366 -14.44 -3.87 -25.84
C ASP A 366 -13.26 -3.08 -26.42
N GLU A 367 -12.97 -1.89 -25.85
CA GLU A 367 -11.81 -1.10 -26.25
C GLU A 367 -10.51 -1.85 -25.98
N ILE A 368 -10.36 -2.44 -24.79
CA ILE A 368 -9.20 -3.26 -24.42
C ILE A 368 -9.04 -4.43 -25.41
N GLU A 369 -10.12 -5.16 -25.67
CA GLU A 369 -10.10 -6.33 -26.56
C GLU A 369 -9.68 -5.94 -27.98
N THR A 370 -10.23 -4.83 -28.50
CA THR A 370 -9.89 -4.30 -29.83
C THR A 370 -8.43 -3.90 -29.91
N GLU A 371 -7.93 -3.14 -28.94
CA GLU A 371 -6.55 -2.69 -28.87
C GLU A 371 -5.59 -3.88 -28.77
N PHE A 372 -5.82 -4.83 -27.86
CA PHE A 372 -4.93 -5.96 -27.64
C PHE A 372 -4.95 -6.96 -28.80
N THR A 373 -6.09 -7.17 -29.45
CA THR A 373 -6.15 -7.95 -30.69
C THR A 373 -5.30 -7.32 -31.78
N SER A 374 -5.31 -5.98 -31.90
CA SER A 374 -4.45 -5.27 -32.87
C SER A 374 -2.96 -5.40 -32.56
N ILE A 375 -2.59 -5.46 -31.28
CA ILE A 375 -1.20 -5.63 -30.82
C ILE A 375 -0.75 -7.07 -31.12
N ALA A 376 -1.56 -8.07 -30.75
CA ALA A 376 -1.29 -9.48 -30.99
C ALA A 376 -1.07 -9.74 -32.49
N ARG A 377 -1.92 -9.21 -33.37
CA ARG A 377 -1.74 -9.32 -34.82
C ARG A 377 -0.43 -8.73 -35.32
N ARG A 378 -0.05 -7.54 -34.83
CA ARG A 378 1.21 -6.89 -35.21
C ARG A 378 2.43 -7.70 -34.77
N ALA A 379 2.39 -8.25 -33.55
CA ALA A 379 3.46 -9.11 -33.04
C ALA A 379 3.60 -10.40 -33.88
N SER A 380 2.49 -11.01 -34.29
CA SER A 380 2.52 -12.19 -35.17
C SER A 380 3.03 -11.88 -36.58
N SER A 381 2.75 -10.69 -37.11
CA SER A 381 3.26 -10.27 -38.43
C SER A 381 4.75 -9.89 -38.43
N SER A 382 5.34 -9.51 -37.29
CA SER A 382 6.77 -9.19 -37.21
C SER A 382 7.70 -10.40 -37.08
N LEU A 383 7.14 -11.61 -36.94
CA LEU A 383 7.88 -12.87 -36.82
C LEU A 383 7.97 -13.65 -38.14
N ILE A 384 7.36 -13.14 -39.21
CA ILE A 384 7.42 -13.64 -40.60
C ILE A 384 8.30 -12.68 -41.38
#